data_AF-A0A2Z4JEQ0-F1
#
_entry.id   AF-A0A2Z4JEQ0-F1
#
_cell.length_a   1.000
_cell.length_b   1.000
_cell.length_c   1.000
_cell.angle_alpha   90.00
_cell.angle_beta   90.00
_cell.angle_gamma   90.00
#
_symmetry.space_group_name_H-M   'P 1'
#
loop_
_entity.id
_entity.type
_entity.pdbx_description
1 polymer ?
#
loop_
_entity_poly.entity_id
_entity_poly.type
_entity_poly.pdbx_seq_one_letter_code
_entity_poly.pdbx_strand_id
1 'polypeptide(L)'
;MVITTDHPHRERAEQRRKFVPPSRLHLPDVPDRAEDALLDQLLYATADGCQDCRSMLLDRFAQDAGATHKLVDWACWIATEVYGGLPAELVDEAATADTLFRPSLTFCRLAAEYRARGRTSSGMYTAREPAQRREAADTAVTLVAGLQRCWTDFLYR
;
A
#
# COMPACT_ATOMS: atom_id res chain seq x y z
N MET A 1 -11.57 32.44 1.98
CA MET A 1 -10.51 32.37 0.95
C MET A 1 -10.09 30.92 0.86
N VAL A 2 -10.64 30.18 -0.13
CA VAL A 2 -10.42 28.75 -0.30
C VAL A 2 -9.23 28.60 -1.25
N ILE A 3 -8.09 28.12 -0.75
CA ILE A 3 -6.92 27.84 -1.58
C ILE A 3 -7.09 26.40 -2.12
N THR A 4 -7.86 26.26 -3.19
CA THR A 4 -7.85 25.03 -3.99
C THR A 4 -6.52 24.98 -4.72
N THR A 5 -5.58 24.17 -4.23
CA THR A 5 -4.33 23.92 -4.95
C THR A 5 -4.61 22.86 -6.01
N ASP A 6 -5.14 23.31 -7.14
CA ASP A 6 -5.38 22.49 -8.33
C ASP A 6 -4.02 22.17 -8.96
N HIS A 7 -3.41 21.04 -8.55
CA HIS A 7 -2.18 20.54 -9.16
C HIS A 7 -2.55 19.83 -10.47
N PRO A 8 -1.99 20.25 -11.62
CA PRO A 8 -2.39 19.72 -12.92
C PRO A 8 -1.84 18.31 -13.14
N HIS A 9 -2.64 17.28 -12.83
CA HIS A 9 -2.34 15.87 -13.12
C HIS A 9 -2.56 15.48 -14.61
N ARG A 10 -2.64 16.42 -15.55
CA ARG A 10 -3.28 16.15 -16.86
C ARG A 10 -2.37 15.65 -17.99
N GLU A 11 -1.04 15.61 -17.89
CA GLU A 11 -0.21 15.44 -19.12
C GLU A 11 0.94 14.42 -19.09
N ARG A 12 0.91 13.36 -18.26
CA ARG A 12 1.90 12.26 -18.35
C ARG A 12 1.31 10.85 -18.42
N ALA A 13 0.19 10.71 -19.12
CA ALA A 13 -0.52 9.44 -19.30
C ALA A 13 -0.14 8.66 -20.59
N GLU A 14 1.04 8.88 -21.17
CA GLU A 14 1.48 8.13 -22.35
C GLU A 14 2.63 7.19 -21.97
N GLN A 15 2.38 5.87 -22.09
CA GLN A 15 3.29 4.73 -21.91
C GLN A 15 3.33 3.99 -20.56
N ARG A 16 2.27 4.04 -19.75
CA ARG A 16 2.14 3.11 -18.59
C ARG A 16 1.15 2.00 -18.90
N ARG A 17 1.63 0.75 -18.85
CA ARG A 17 0.82 -0.49 -18.94
C ARG A 17 -0.43 -0.31 -18.07
N LYS A 18 -1.60 -0.65 -18.62
CA LYS A 18 -2.94 -0.38 -18.04
C LYS A 18 -2.96 -0.65 -16.54
N PHE A 19 -2.98 0.43 -15.78
CA PHE A 19 -3.09 0.43 -14.33
C PHE A 19 -4.49 -0.02 -13.94
N VAL A 20 -4.61 -1.06 -13.09
CA VAL A 20 -5.90 -1.43 -12.49
C VAL A 20 -5.93 -0.82 -11.09
N PRO A 21 -6.68 0.28 -10.88
CA PRO A 21 -6.81 0.91 -9.57
C PRO A 21 -7.56 0.00 -8.58
N PRO A 22 -7.29 0.12 -7.27
CA PRO A 22 -7.98 -0.63 -6.21
C PRO A 22 -9.50 -0.51 -6.27
N SER A 23 -10.04 0.66 -6.62
CA SER A 23 -11.48 0.85 -6.84
C SER A 23 -12.11 -0.04 -7.94
N ARG A 24 -11.29 -0.69 -8.76
CA ARG A 24 -11.74 -1.65 -9.79
C ARG A 24 -11.49 -3.12 -9.40
N LEU A 25 -10.88 -3.39 -8.26
CA LEU A 25 -10.71 -4.73 -7.70
C LEU A 25 -11.74 -4.94 -6.60
N HIS A 26 -12.79 -5.70 -6.91
CA HIS A 26 -13.76 -6.10 -5.89
C HIS A 26 -13.12 -7.16 -4.98
N LEU A 27 -12.67 -6.75 -3.80
CA LEU A 27 -12.28 -7.69 -2.74
C LEU A 27 -13.57 -8.20 -2.07
N PRO A 28 -13.81 -9.52 -2.02
CA PRO A 28 -14.89 -10.06 -1.20
C PRO A 28 -14.68 -9.61 0.26
N ASP A 29 -15.77 -9.24 0.94
CA ASP A 29 -15.82 -8.87 2.37
C ASP A 29 -15.19 -7.52 2.80
N VAL A 30 -14.84 -6.62 1.88
CA VAL A 30 -14.39 -5.26 2.21
C VAL A 30 -15.43 -4.22 1.76
N PRO A 31 -16.10 -3.50 2.67
CA PRO A 31 -17.08 -2.49 2.29
C PRO A 31 -16.43 -1.33 1.50
N ASP A 32 -17.11 -0.96 0.42
CA ASP A 32 -16.71 0.01 -0.60
C ASP A 32 -17.20 1.41 -0.20
N ARG A 33 -16.35 2.25 0.41
CA ARG A 33 -16.68 3.61 0.87
C ARG A 33 -15.42 4.45 1.12
N ALA A 34 -15.28 5.58 0.43
CA ALA A 34 -14.34 6.73 0.65
C ALA A 34 -12.83 6.44 0.75
N GLU A 35 -12.44 5.42 1.51
CA GLU A 35 -11.11 4.85 1.63
C GLU A 35 -10.58 4.41 0.26
N ASP A 36 -11.43 3.85 -0.62
CA ASP A 36 -11.04 3.42 -1.97
C ASP A 36 -10.53 4.58 -2.84
N ALA A 37 -11.15 5.76 -2.71
CA ALA A 37 -10.69 6.96 -3.40
C ALA A 37 -9.35 7.47 -2.82
N LEU A 38 -9.13 7.33 -1.51
CA LEU A 38 -7.86 7.70 -0.87
C LEU A 38 -6.73 6.73 -1.27
N LEU A 39 -7.02 5.43 -1.33
CA LEU A 39 -6.10 4.40 -1.85
C LEU A 39 -5.74 4.67 -3.32
N ASP A 40 -6.74 4.92 -4.17
CA ASP A 40 -6.53 5.27 -5.58
C ASP A 40 -5.62 6.50 -5.71
N GLN A 41 -5.91 7.58 -4.98
CA GLN A 41 -5.11 8.80 -5.02
C GLN A 41 -3.66 8.57 -4.61
N LEU A 42 -3.43 7.83 -3.51
CA LEU A 42 -2.07 7.55 -3.03
C LEU A 42 -1.30 6.70 -4.04
N LEU A 43 -1.99 5.76 -4.65
CA LEU A 43 -1.42 4.89 -5.65
C LEU A 43 -1.10 5.63 -6.96
N TYR A 44 -1.98 6.51 -7.44
CA TYR A 44 -1.71 7.39 -8.59
C TYR A 44 -0.57 8.37 -8.30
N ALA A 45 -0.55 9.02 -7.14
CA ALA A 45 0.55 9.92 -6.75
C ALA A 45 1.90 9.18 -6.72
N THR A 46 1.90 7.94 -6.24
CA THR A 46 3.07 7.05 -6.25
C THR A 46 3.48 6.70 -7.67
N ALA A 47 2.52 6.34 -8.52
CA ALA A 47 2.78 6.03 -9.91
C ALA A 47 3.38 7.25 -10.61
N ASP A 48 2.74 8.42 -10.53
CA ASP A 48 3.18 9.67 -11.16
C ASP A 48 4.52 10.18 -10.61
N GLY A 49 4.99 9.65 -9.47
CA GLY A 49 6.23 10.05 -8.82
C GLY A 49 6.12 11.40 -8.11
N CYS A 50 4.90 11.88 -7.84
CA CYS A 50 4.66 13.15 -7.17
C CYS A 50 4.89 13.00 -5.65
N GLN A 51 6.08 13.39 -5.19
CA GLN A 51 6.49 13.23 -3.79
C GLN A 51 5.64 14.03 -2.81
N ASP A 52 5.23 15.26 -3.18
CA ASP A 52 4.41 16.11 -2.32
C ASP A 52 3.01 15.53 -2.11
N CYS A 53 2.35 15.10 -3.20
CA CYS A 53 1.05 14.43 -3.13
C CYS A 53 1.15 13.12 -2.36
N ARG A 54 2.18 12.30 -2.62
CA ARG A 54 2.41 11.06 -1.88
C ARG A 54 2.57 11.34 -0.39
N SER A 55 3.42 12.28 -0.01
CA SER A 55 3.69 12.61 1.39
C SER A 55 2.43 13.10 2.11
N MET A 56 1.67 14.02 1.50
CA MET A 56 0.41 14.52 2.05
C MET A 56 -0.63 13.41 2.22
N LEU A 57 -0.74 12.49 1.25
CA LEU A 57 -1.68 11.37 1.33
C LEU A 57 -1.26 10.37 2.40
N LEU A 58 0.04 10.08 2.54
CA LEU A 58 0.57 9.26 3.62
C LEU A 58 0.29 9.86 5.01
N ASP A 59 0.25 11.20 5.15
CA ASP A 59 -0.15 11.84 6.40
C ASP A 59 -1.63 11.59 6.71
N ARG A 60 -2.49 11.51 5.70
CA ARG A 60 -3.91 11.15 5.89
C ARG A 60 -4.06 9.70 6.33
N PHE A 61 -3.32 8.77 5.71
CA PHE A 61 -3.28 7.37 6.17
C PHE A 61 -2.75 7.27 7.62
N ALA A 62 -1.73 8.03 7.97
CA ALA A 62 -1.19 8.06 9.34
C ALA A 62 -2.25 8.37 10.40
N GLN A 63 -3.24 9.21 10.07
CA GLN A 63 -4.33 9.56 10.98
C GLN A 63 -5.51 8.58 10.92
N ASP A 64 -5.71 7.90 9.80
CA ASP A 64 -6.81 6.97 9.57
C ASP A 64 -6.36 5.50 9.69
N ALA A 65 -6.66 4.90 10.85
CA ALA A 65 -6.37 3.50 11.10
C ALA A 65 -7.13 2.55 10.15
N GLY A 66 -8.35 2.90 9.74
CA GLY A 66 -9.18 2.10 8.84
C GLY A 66 -8.60 2.09 7.42
N ALA A 67 -8.23 3.26 6.91
CA ALA A 67 -7.56 3.37 5.62
C ALA A 67 -6.22 2.62 5.60
N THR A 68 -5.40 2.78 6.66
CA THR A 68 -4.12 2.06 6.77
C THR A 68 -4.32 0.55 6.80
N HIS A 69 -5.31 0.09 7.57
CA HIS A 69 -5.70 -1.31 7.63
C HIS A 69 -6.03 -1.87 6.25
N LYS A 70 -6.93 -1.20 5.53
CA LYS A 70 -7.35 -1.61 4.19
C LYS A 70 -6.20 -1.65 3.19
N LEU A 71 -5.31 -0.66 3.21
CA LEU A 71 -4.15 -0.61 2.33
C LEU A 71 -3.15 -1.75 2.59
N VAL A 72 -2.87 -2.07 3.85
CA VAL A 72 -1.93 -3.15 4.21
C VAL A 72 -2.51 -4.51 3.86
N ASP A 73 -3.79 -4.77 4.18
CA ASP A 73 -4.45 -6.04 3.83
C ASP A 73 -4.52 -6.22 2.31
N TRP A 74 -4.81 -5.15 1.56
CA TRP A 74 -4.79 -5.18 0.11
C TRP A 74 -3.40 -5.48 -0.46
N ALA A 75 -2.35 -4.86 0.07
CA ALA A 75 -0.98 -5.13 -0.35
C ALA A 75 -0.56 -6.59 -0.08
N CYS A 76 -0.94 -7.13 1.08
CA CYS A 76 -0.67 -8.53 1.43
C CYS A 76 -1.47 -9.51 0.55
N TRP A 77 -2.72 -9.17 0.24
CA TRP A 77 -3.54 -9.97 -0.68
C TRP A 77 -2.93 -10.01 -2.09
N ILE A 78 -2.56 -8.85 -2.67
CA ILE A 78 -1.91 -8.80 -3.99
C ILE A 78 -0.62 -9.62 -3.99
N ALA A 79 0.23 -9.47 -2.98
CA ALA A 79 1.46 -10.24 -2.89
C ALA A 79 1.17 -11.75 -2.82
N THR A 80 0.13 -12.16 -2.08
CA THR A 80 -0.31 -13.55 -2.01
C THR A 80 -0.74 -14.07 -3.38
N GLU A 81 -1.53 -13.31 -4.13
CA GLU A 81 -1.97 -13.68 -5.48
C GLU A 81 -0.80 -13.74 -6.49
N VAL A 82 0.17 -12.82 -6.39
CA VAL A 82 1.32 -12.76 -7.30
C VAL A 82 2.31 -13.91 -7.06
N TYR A 83 2.54 -14.29 -5.79
CA TYR A 83 3.56 -15.28 -5.42
C TYR A 83 2.99 -16.66 -5.04
N GLY A 84 1.68 -16.85 -5.05
CA GLY A 84 1.03 -18.10 -4.60
C GLY A 84 1.07 -18.30 -3.07
N GLY A 85 1.22 -17.22 -2.32
CA GLY A 85 1.47 -17.19 -0.88
C GLY A 85 2.16 -15.90 -0.47
N LEU A 86 2.08 -15.50 0.81
CA LEU A 86 2.80 -14.31 1.27
C LEU A 86 4.29 -14.65 1.50
N PRO A 87 5.23 -14.03 0.76
CA PRO A 87 6.66 -14.29 0.88
C PRO A 87 7.20 -14.08 2.31
N ALA A 88 8.25 -14.83 2.67
CA ALA A 88 8.86 -14.75 4.01
C ALA A 88 9.47 -13.35 4.25
N GLU A 89 9.99 -12.75 3.20
CA GLU A 89 10.63 -11.44 3.13
C GLU A 89 9.63 -10.30 3.40
N LEU A 90 8.32 -10.55 3.26
CA LEU A 90 7.29 -9.58 3.63
C LEU A 90 6.82 -9.70 5.08
N VAL A 91 7.17 -10.80 5.77
CA VAL A 91 6.70 -11.08 7.15
C VAL A 91 7.84 -11.15 8.17
N ASP A 92 9.05 -11.42 7.73
CA ASP A 92 10.25 -11.57 8.54
C ASP A 92 11.35 -10.63 8.04
N GLU A 93 11.75 -9.69 8.90
CA GLU A 93 12.83 -8.75 8.62
C GLU A 93 14.15 -9.47 8.34
N ALA A 94 14.43 -10.58 9.03
CA ALA A 94 15.67 -11.33 8.82
C ALA A 94 15.76 -11.93 7.41
N ALA A 95 14.60 -12.23 6.80
CA ALA A 95 14.52 -12.75 5.44
C ALA A 95 14.67 -11.66 4.36
N THR A 96 14.61 -10.37 4.73
CA THR A 96 14.77 -9.24 3.78
C THR A 96 16.22 -8.92 3.44
N ALA A 97 17.19 -9.57 4.09
CA ALA A 97 18.61 -9.26 3.91
C ALA A 97 19.06 -9.41 2.45
N ASP A 98 18.44 -10.33 1.71
CA ASP A 98 18.79 -10.68 0.34
C ASP A 98 17.81 -10.10 -0.71
N THR A 99 16.87 -9.24 -0.33
CA THR A 99 15.90 -8.61 -1.25
C THR A 99 16.16 -7.12 -1.46
N LEU A 100 15.81 -6.61 -2.66
CA LEU A 100 15.91 -5.17 -2.93
C LEU A 100 14.80 -4.37 -2.22
N PHE A 101 13.64 -4.99 -2.02
CA PHE A 101 12.56 -4.39 -1.24
C PHE A 101 12.79 -4.64 0.25
N ARG A 102 12.84 -3.56 1.04
CA ARG A 102 13.03 -3.59 2.49
C ARG A 102 11.78 -3.06 3.20
N PRO A 103 10.82 -3.93 3.55
CA PRO A 103 9.64 -3.52 4.28
C PRO A 103 9.97 -2.98 5.67
N SER A 104 9.18 -2.03 6.16
CA SER A 104 9.30 -1.58 7.55
C SER A 104 8.96 -2.69 8.54
N LEU A 105 9.59 -2.68 9.72
CA LEU A 105 9.28 -3.61 10.81
C LEU A 105 7.78 -3.58 11.19
N THR A 106 7.17 -2.39 11.16
CA THR A 106 5.73 -2.23 11.40
C THR A 106 4.91 -3.00 10.38
N PHE A 107 5.26 -2.90 9.09
CA PHE A 107 4.62 -3.66 8.02
C PHE A 107 4.82 -5.17 8.20
N CYS A 108 6.06 -5.64 8.43
CA CYS A 108 6.35 -7.07 8.60
C CYS A 108 5.49 -7.70 9.70
N ARG A 109 5.33 -7.02 10.83
CA ARG A 109 4.47 -7.49 11.94
C ARG A 109 3.00 -7.61 11.56
N LEU A 110 2.49 -6.67 10.75
CA LEU A 110 1.10 -6.71 10.27
C LEU A 110 0.92 -7.80 9.20
N ALA A 111 1.88 -7.93 8.29
CA ALA A 111 1.91 -8.97 7.27
C ALA A 111 2.02 -10.38 7.88
N ALA A 112 2.79 -10.56 8.96
CA ALA A 112 2.87 -11.83 9.69
C ALA A 112 1.51 -12.23 10.30
N GLU A 113 0.76 -11.26 10.84
CA GLU A 113 -0.61 -11.49 11.31
C GLU A 113 -1.55 -11.84 10.16
N TYR A 114 -1.47 -11.10 9.04
CA TYR A 114 -2.23 -11.40 7.84
C TYR A 114 -1.98 -12.84 7.39
N ARG A 115 -0.72 -13.27 7.33
CA ARG A 115 -0.34 -14.65 6.96
C ARG A 115 -0.94 -15.69 7.90
N ALA A 116 -1.02 -15.40 9.20
CA ALA A 116 -1.55 -16.32 10.19
C ALA A 116 -3.08 -16.45 10.15
N ARG A 117 -3.80 -15.39 9.75
CA ARG A 117 -5.27 -15.29 9.89
C ARG A 117 -6.05 -15.03 8.61
N GLY A 118 -5.35 -14.75 7.50
CA GLY A 118 -5.92 -14.31 6.23
C GLY A 118 -6.43 -12.86 6.20
N ARG A 119 -6.35 -12.15 7.33
CA ARG A 119 -6.72 -10.73 7.49
C ARG A 119 -6.08 -10.15 8.74
N THR A 120 -5.85 -8.85 8.77
CA THR A 120 -5.43 -8.19 10.02
C THR A 120 -6.63 -7.70 10.82
N SER A 121 -6.40 -7.29 12.08
CA SER A 121 -7.48 -6.78 12.94
C SER A 121 -7.37 -5.27 13.10
N SER A 122 -8.50 -4.56 12.98
CA SER A 122 -8.57 -3.09 13.11
C SER A 122 -7.92 -2.57 14.41
N GLY A 123 -8.06 -3.31 15.51
CA GLY A 123 -7.45 -2.96 16.81
C GLY A 123 -5.92 -2.83 16.77
N MET A 124 -5.23 -3.56 15.88
CA MET A 124 -3.77 -3.46 15.74
C MET A 124 -3.31 -2.15 15.12
N TYR A 125 -4.15 -1.54 14.26
CA TYR A 125 -3.86 -0.25 13.64
C TYR A 125 -4.20 0.90 14.58
N THR A 126 -5.29 0.78 15.33
CA THR A 126 -5.67 1.77 16.35
C THR A 126 -4.64 1.85 17.48
N ALA A 127 -4.00 0.73 17.84
CA ALA A 127 -2.94 0.68 18.85
C ALA A 127 -1.58 1.22 18.36
N ARG A 128 -1.46 1.63 17.09
CA ARG A 128 -0.22 2.15 16.51
C ARG A 128 -0.20 3.66 16.45
N GLU A 129 0.97 4.20 16.77
CA GLU A 129 1.23 5.63 16.61
C GLU A 129 1.10 6.04 15.14
N PRO A 130 0.72 7.30 14.86
CA PRO A 130 0.60 7.78 13.48
C PRO A 130 1.85 7.54 12.63
N ALA A 131 3.05 7.69 13.21
CA ALA A 131 4.31 7.42 12.50
C ALA A 131 4.43 5.96 12.05
N GLN A 132 4.04 5.01 12.90
CA GLN A 132 4.05 3.58 12.55
C GLN A 132 3.02 3.26 11.47
N ARG A 133 1.82 3.87 11.53
CA ARG A 133 0.82 3.75 10.47
C ARG A 133 1.31 4.31 9.15
N ARG A 134 1.99 5.46 9.18
CA ARG A 134 2.62 6.09 8.01
C ARG A 134 3.67 5.18 7.37
N GLU A 135 4.58 4.61 8.15
CA GLU A 135 5.60 3.66 7.67
C GLU A 135 4.99 2.42 7.02
N ALA A 136 3.95 1.86 7.65
CA ALA A 136 3.24 0.71 7.12
C ALA A 136 2.52 1.03 5.81
N ALA A 137 1.83 2.18 5.74
CA ALA A 137 1.18 2.66 4.52
C ALA A 137 2.18 2.92 3.38
N ASP A 138 3.32 3.55 3.70
CA ASP A 138 4.40 3.82 2.75
C ASP A 138 5.00 2.53 2.18
N THR A 139 5.24 1.55 3.06
CA THR A 139 5.70 0.21 2.66
C THR A 139 4.66 -0.47 1.75
N ALA A 140 3.40 -0.46 2.16
CA ALA A 140 2.31 -1.12 1.44
C ALA A 140 2.09 -0.54 0.03
N VAL A 141 2.04 0.79 -0.11
CA VAL A 141 1.87 1.39 -1.44
C VAL A 141 3.09 1.17 -2.33
N THR A 142 4.31 1.16 -1.76
CA THR A 142 5.54 0.87 -2.52
C THR A 142 5.52 -0.55 -3.05
N LEU A 143 5.11 -1.51 -2.21
CA LEU A 143 4.94 -2.91 -2.61
C LEU A 143 3.96 -3.02 -3.77
N VAL A 144 2.75 -2.45 -3.63
CA VAL A 144 1.74 -2.53 -4.69
C VAL A 144 2.20 -1.88 -5.99
N ALA A 145 2.75 -0.67 -5.93
CA ALA A 145 3.24 0.03 -7.12
C ALA A 145 4.39 -0.75 -7.79
N GLY A 146 5.24 -1.38 -6.97
CA GLY A 146 6.30 -2.30 -7.38
C GLY A 146 5.78 -3.52 -8.13
N LEU A 147 4.82 -4.24 -7.54
CA LEU A 147 4.19 -5.43 -8.13
C LEU A 147 3.43 -5.07 -9.41
N GLN A 148 2.76 -3.92 -9.49
CA GLN A 148 2.10 -3.49 -10.73
C GLN A 148 3.09 -3.20 -11.86
N ARG A 149 4.30 -2.75 -11.54
CA ARG A 149 5.34 -2.43 -12.52
C ARG A 149 6.16 -3.65 -12.94
N CYS A 150 6.53 -4.49 -11.98
CA CYS A 150 7.53 -5.54 -12.13
C CYS A 150 6.99 -6.96 -11.85
N TRP A 151 5.74 -7.11 -11.39
CA TRP A 151 5.13 -8.39 -11.04
C TRP A 151 6.00 -9.19 -10.05
N THR A 152 6.18 -10.50 -10.26
CA THR A 152 6.98 -11.40 -9.42
C THR A 152 8.44 -11.01 -9.31
N ASP A 153 8.93 -10.19 -10.23
CA ASP A 153 10.33 -9.77 -10.23
C ASP A 153 10.61 -8.65 -9.22
N PHE A 154 9.57 -8.06 -8.61
CA PHE A 154 9.73 -6.87 -7.76
C PHE A 154 10.58 -7.11 -6.51
N LEU A 155 10.47 -8.28 -5.87
CA LEU A 155 11.23 -8.57 -4.65
C LEU A 155 12.69 -8.99 -4.92
N TYR A 156 12.96 -9.50 -6.14
CA TYR A 156 14.18 -10.27 -6.44
C TYR A 156 15.07 -9.70 -7.56
N ARG A 157 14.61 -8.66 -8.26
CA ARG A 157 15.46 -7.84 -9.14
C ARG A 157 16.17 -6.78 -8.35
#